data_AF-A0A956HL12-F1
#
_entry.id   AF-A0A956HL12-F1
#
_cell.length_a   1.000
_cell.length_b   1.000
_cell.length_c   1.000
_cell.angle_alpha   90.00
_cell.angle_beta   90.00
_cell.angle_gamma   90.00
#
_symmetry.space_group_name_H-M   'P 1'
#
loop_
_entity.id
_entity.type
_entity.pdbx_description
1 polymer ?
#
loop_
_entity_poly.entity_id
_entity_poly.type
_entity_poly.pdbx_seq_one_letter_code
_entity_poly.pdbx_strand_id
1 'polypeptide(L)'
;MPTKIRVPASLFLITCLLPLACGDSGDTTDASTDATTDATTDASTTDGTDTTAGSESEGDACMVDICMLYGAAVPMVASEITDRAANDMQFMDDFAPLVAEGQAAVDAFKASLANFISDAYGCSTDLYTGPTMQEAHAGLGITQMEYDAFLGLIVGVLTDAGVPQDHINDCFAPTLTNPDFAATIIGQ
;
A
#
# COMPACT_ATOMS: atom_id res chain seq x y z
N MET A 1 35.25 13.77 -10.26
CA MET A 1 35.03 13.77 -8.80
C MET A 1 33.58 14.18 -8.59
N PRO A 2 32.66 13.27 -8.26
CA PRO A 2 31.24 13.62 -8.15
C PRO A 2 30.96 14.32 -6.81
N THR A 3 30.44 15.54 -6.93
CA THR A 3 30.00 16.39 -5.83
C THR A 3 28.66 15.85 -5.30
N LYS A 4 28.67 15.27 -4.10
CA LYS A 4 27.45 14.86 -3.39
C LYS A 4 26.63 16.10 -3.02
N ILE A 5 25.51 16.31 -3.70
CA ILE A 5 24.46 17.25 -3.29
C ILE A 5 23.66 16.54 -2.19
N ARG A 6 23.81 17.01 -0.95
CA ARG A 6 22.96 16.62 0.17
C ARG A 6 21.67 17.43 0.09
N VAL A 7 20.55 16.77 -0.12
CA VAL A 7 19.22 17.35 0.13
C VAL A 7 18.96 17.26 1.64
N PRO A 8 18.57 18.35 2.34
CA PRO A 8 18.31 18.30 3.76
C PRO A 8 16.99 17.55 4.03
N ALA A 9 17.07 16.56 4.92
CA ALA A 9 15.92 15.94 5.55
C ALA A 9 15.15 17.01 6.34
N SER A 10 14.02 17.47 5.78
CA SER A 10 13.04 18.27 6.51
C SER A 10 12.40 17.39 7.58
N LEU A 11 12.96 17.52 8.77
CA LEU A 11 12.55 16.93 10.03
C LEU A 11 11.15 17.44 10.41
N PHE A 12 10.10 16.67 10.13
CA PHE A 12 8.78 16.90 10.72
C PHE A 12 8.85 16.51 12.21
N LEU A 13 9.09 17.52 13.05
CA LEU A 13 9.10 17.42 14.52
C LEU A 13 7.66 17.48 15.04
N ILE A 14 6.95 16.34 15.04
CA ILE A 14 5.72 16.20 15.82
C ILE A 14 6.12 15.92 17.28
N THR A 15 5.93 16.95 18.11
CA THR A 15 6.24 16.94 19.53
C THR A 15 5.08 16.28 20.28
N CYS A 16 5.21 15.01 20.66
CA CYS A 16 4.30 14.38 21.63
C CYS A 16 4.86 14.54 23.05
N LEU A 17 4.21 15.40 23.83
CA LEU A 17 4.32 15.46 25.30
C LEU A 17 3.59 14.24 25.92
N LEU A 18 4.34 13.37 26.63
CA LEU A 18 4.13 12.73 27.96
C LEU A 18 2.72 12.23 28.42
N PRO A 19 2.59 11.33 29.44
CA PRO A 19 3.60 10.54 30.18
C PRO A 19 3.28 9.04 30.43
N LEU A 20 4.31 8.37 30.97
CA LEU A 20 4.36 7.14 31.77
C LEU A 20 3.04 6.57 32.34
N ALA A 21 2.83 5.27 32.13
CA ALA A 21 2.19 4.37 33.10
C ALA A 21 2.93 3.04 33.16
N CYS A 22 3.60 2.78 34.29
CA CYS A 22 4.05 1.46 34.74
C CYS A 22 2.96 0.83 35.62
N GLY A 23 2.79 -0.49 35.49
CA GLY A 23 2.09 -1.36 36.46
C GLY A 23 2.29 -2.80 35.99
N ASP A 24 3.30 -3.53 36.49
CA ASP A 24 3.45 -4.19 37.79
C ASP A 24 2.61 -5.48 37.96
N SER A 25 3.37 -6.58 37.91
CA SER A 25 3.33 -7.91 38.53
C SER A 25 2.06 -8.47 39.18
N GLY A 26 1.73 -9.72 38.82
CA GLY A 26 0.85 -10.59 39.59
C GLY A 26 0.87 -12.05 39.12
N ASP A 27 1.72 -12.85 39.76
CA ASP A 27 1.85 -14.31 39.71
C ASP A 27 0.61 -15.03 40.28
N THR A 28 0.22 -16.17 39.67
CA THR A 28 -0.14 -17.41 40.38
C THR A 28 -0.33 -18.57 39.39
N THR A 29 0.50 -19.60 39.60
CA THR A 29 0.32 -21.00 39.20
C THR A 29 -1.03 -21.60 39.61
N ASP A 30 -1.61 -22.44 38.75
CA ASP A 30 -1.89 -23.82 39.13
C ASP A 30 -2.14 -24.72 37.91
N ALA A 31 -1.57 -25.91 37.98
CA ALA A 31 -1.73 -26.99 37.01
C ALA A 31 -2.94 -27.85 37.37
N SER A 32 -3.69 -28.30 36.36
CA SER A 32 -4.28 -29.64 36.42
C SER A 32 -4.54 -30.18 35.02
N THR A 33 -3.91 -31.32 34.75
CA THR A 33 -4.23 -32.24 33.67
C THR A 33 -5.56 -32.93 33.99
N ASP A 34 -6.46 -33.08 33.02
CA ASP A 34 -7.08 -34.38 32.73
C ASP A 34 -7.77 -34.38 31.36
N ALA A 35 -7.68 -35.52 30.69
CA ALA A 35 -8.24 -35.78 29.38
C ALA A 35 -9.57 -36.53 29.53
N THR A 36 -10.62 -36.07 28.84
CA THR A 36 -11.73 -36.96 28.47
C THR A 36 -12.40 -36.48 27.19
N THR A 37 -12.30 -37.33 26.18
CA THR A 37 -13.10 -37.39 24.96
C THR A 37 -14.58 -37.60 25.32
N ASP A 38 -15.51 -36.86 24.74
CA ASP A 38 -16.67 -37.48 24.08
C ASP A 38 -17.39 -36.50 23.14
N ALA A 39 -17.89 -37.06 22.03
CA ALA A 39 -18.61 -36.38 20.99
C ALA A 39 -20.11 -36.48 21.24
N THR A 40 -20.85 -35.38 21.15
CA THR A 40 -22.26 -35.40 20.76
C THR A 40 -22.66 -34.09 20.09
N THR A 41 -22.97 -34.23 18.80
CA THR A 41 -23.89 -33.40 18.03
C THR A 41 -25.21 -33.22 18.77
N ASP A 42 -25.68 -31.97 18.93
CA ASP A 42 -27.08 -31.69 18.68
C ASP A 42 -27.29 -30.21 18.29
N ALA A 43 -28.15 -30.03 17.31
CA ALA A 43 -28.60 -28.76 16.81
C ALA A 43 -29.70 -28.23 17.73
N SER A 44 -29.62 -26.96 18.14
CA SER A 44 -30.82 -26.27 18.60
C SER A 44 -30.75 -24.79 18.25
N THR A 45 -31.61 -24.46 17.29
CA THR A 45 -32.13 -23.16 16.93
C THR A 45 -32.54 -22.35 18.16
N THR A 46 -32.09 -21.09 18.22
CA THR A 46 -32.84 -20.03 18.90
C THR A 46 -32.87 -18.78 18.04
N ASP A 47 -34.09 -18.30 17.91
CA ASP A 47 -34.64 -17.20 17.15
C ASP A 47 -34.54 -15.87 17.92
N GLY A 48 -34.60 -14.75 17.19
CA GLY A 48 -34.74 -13.38 17.68
C GLY A 48 -33.43 -12.74 18.17
N THR A 49 -32.97 -11.61 17.64
CA THR A 49 -33.72 -10.36 17.65
C THR A 49 -33.14 -9.38 16.62
N ASP A 50 -34.03 -8.90 15.77
CA ASP A 50 -34.05 -7.59 15.10
C ASP A 50 -33.21 -6.51 15.80
N THR A 51 -32.26 -5.88 15.09
CA THR A 51 -31.87 -4.47 15.25
C THR A 51 -30.96 -4.04 14.09
N THR A 52 -31.53 -3.14 13.30
CA THR A 52 -30.86 -2.17 12.43
C THR A 52 -30.29 -2.70 11.13
N ALA A 53 -31.16 -2.63 10.12
CA ALA A 53 -30.80 -2.10 8.82
C ALA A 53 -30.00 -0.78 8.99
N GLY A 54 -28.69 -0.91 9.13
CA GLY A 54 -27.75 0.08 8.68
C GLY A 54 -27.54 -0.21 7.21
N SER A 55 -28.32 0.45 6.34
CA SER A 55 -27.78 0.86 5.05
C SER A 55 -26.59 1.76 5.36
N GLU A 56 -25.44 1.14 5.64
CA GLU A 56 -24.16 1.77 5.39
C GLU A 56 -24.11 1.86 3.87
N SER A 57 -24.60 3.00 3.39
CA SER A 57 -24.20 3.52 2.09
C SER A 57 -22.72 3.22 1.95
N GLU A 58 -22.37 2.47 0.91
CA GLU A 58 -21.01 2.31 0.37
C GLU A 58 -20.52 3.69 -0.11
N GLY A 59 -20.47 4.63 0.83
CA GLY A 59 -20.10 6.01 0.67
C GLY A 59 -18.65 6.11 1.02
N ASP A 60 -17.82 5.98 -0.01
CA ASP A 60 -16.47 6.52 -0.09
C ASP A 60 -15.67 6.39 1.20
N ALA A 61 -15.04 5.22 1.40
CA ALA A 61 -14.19 4.96 2.56
C ALA A 61 -13.11 6.05 2.73
N CYS A 62 -12.70 6.69 1.62
CA CYS A 62 -11.84 7.84 1.64
C CYS A 62 -12.59 9.14 1.89
N MET A 63 -12.68 9.59 3.14
CA MET A 63 -13.34 10.86 3.51
C MET A 63 -12.49 12.11 3.21
N VAL A 64 -11.37 11.98 2.51
CA VAL A 64 -10.43 13.08 2.22
C VAL A 64 -10.30 13.33 0.72
N ASP A 65 -10.11 14.60 0.35
CA ASP A 65 -9.70 14.94 -1.01
C ASP A 65 -8.22 14.56 -1.20
N ILE A 66 -7.98 13.37 -1.75
CA ILE A 66 -6.65 12.81 -2.02
C ILE A 66 -5.82 13.79 -2.85
N CYS A 67 -6.43 14.49 -3.80
CA CYS A 67 -5.73 15.35 -4.73
C CYS A 67 -5.29 16.65 -4.09
N MET A 68 -6.17 17.25 -3.27
CA MET A 68 -5.81 18.40 -2.45
C MET A 68 -4.74 18.04 -1.40
N LEU A 69 -4.85 16.88 -0.77
CA LEU A 69 -4.00 16.51 0.36
C LEU A 69 -2.64 15.92 -0.07
N TYR A 70 -2.61 15.12 -1.13
CA TYR A 70 -1.45 14.32 -1.54
C TYR A 70 -1.00 14.55 -2.98
N GLY A 71 -1.79 15.21 -3.83
CA GLY A 71 -1.46 15.38 -5.26
C GLY A 71 -0.07 16.00 -5.51
N ALA A 72 0.33 16.99 -4.70
CA ALA A 72 1.65 17.61 -4.82
C ALA A 72 2.82 16.67 -4.46
N ALA A 73 2.57 15.60 -3.70
CA ALA A 73 3.58 14.63 -3.29
C ALA A 73 3.75 13.48 -4.29
N VAL A 74 2.80 13.29 -5.23
CA VAL A 74 2.81 12.17 -6.19
C VAL A 74 4.12 12.02 -6.95
N PRO A 75 4.76 13.09 -7.49
CA PRO A 75 6.04 12.94 -8.19
C PRO A 75 7.17 12.40 -7.29
N MET A 76 7.19 12.78 -6.02
CA MET A 76 8.18 12.30 -5.05
C MET A 76 7.93 10.82 -4.72
N VAL A 77 6.67 10.46 -4.45
CA VAL A 77 6.27 9.08 -4.17
C VAL A 77 6.57 8.16 -5.36
N ALA A 78 6.25 8.57 -6.59
CA ALA A 78 6.57 7.81 -7.80
C ALA A 78 8.08 7.60 -7.99
N SER A 79 8.89 8.63 -7.70
CA SER A 79 10.35 8.50 -7.72
C SER A 79 10.82 7.47 -6.69
N GLU A 80 10.35 7.56 -5.46
CA GLU A 80 10.76 6.67 -4.37
C GLU A 80 10.35 5.22 -4.61
N ILE A 81 9.14 4.97 -5.14
CA ILE A 81 8.70 3.63 -5.56
C ILE A 81 9.68 3.04 -6.59
N THR A 82 10.02 3.83 -7.63
CA THR A 82 10.93 3.38 -8.68
C THR A 82 12.33 3.12 -8.14
N ASP A 83 12.84 4.01 -7.29
CA ASP A 83 14.17 3.88 -6.71
C ASP A 83 14.27 2.67 -5.78
N ARG A 84 13.25 2.41 -4.96
CA ARG A 84 13.22 1.21 -4.11
C ARG A 84 13.11 -0.05 -4.93
N ALA A 85 12.19 -0.12 -5.88
CA ALA A 85 12.00 -1.31 -6.71
C ALA A 85 13.26 -1.65 -7.53
N ALA A 86 13.91 -0.65 -8.13
CA ALA A 86 15.15 -0.85 -8.88
C ALA A 86 16.34 -1.33 -8.03
N ASN A 87 16.27 -1.22 -6.70
CA ASN A 87 17.31 -1.66 -5.77
C ASN A 87 16.88 -2.83 -4.86
N ASP A 88 15.64 -3.30 -4.98
CA ASP A 88 15.13 -4.42 -4.20
C ASP A 88 15.49 -5.75 -4.86
N MET A 89 15.98 -6.72 -4.09
CA MET A 89 16.36 -8.04 -4.63
C MET A 89 15.22 -8.79 -5.30
N GLN A 90 13.97 -8.46 -4.97
CA GLN A 90 12.79 -9.07 -5.55
C GLN A 90 12.39 -8.45 -6.89
N PHE A 91 12.69 -7.16 -7.14
CA PHE A 91 12.21 -6.43 -8.32
C PHE A 91 13.34 -5.96 -9.25
N MET A 92 14.59 -5.94 -8.78
CA MET A 92 15.69 -5.32 -9.54
C MET A 92 15.91 -5.94 -10.92
N ASP A 93 15.60 -7.22 -11.10
CA ASP A 93 15.74 -7.90 -12.40
C ASP A 93 14.71 -7.38 -13.42
N ASP A 94 13.48 -7.10 -12.99
CA ASP A 94 12.42 -6.52 -13.86
C ASP A 94 12.72 -5.05 -14.22
N PHE A 95 13.38 -4.33 -13.33
CA PHE A 95 13.79 -2.93 -13.55
C PHE A 95 15.16 -2.81 -14.23
N ALA A 96 15.94 -3.89 -14.33
CA ALA A 96 17.28 -3.86 -14.93
C ALA A 96 17.30 -3.36 -16.38
N PRO A 97 16.35 -3.72 -17.27
CA PRO A 97 16.28 -3.16 -18.61
C PRO A 97 16.11 -1.64 -18.61
N LEU A 98 15.20 -1.11 -17.79
CA LEU A 98 14.98 0.33 -17.64
C LEU A 98 16.25 1.05 -17.15
N VAL A 99 16.92 0.49 -16.15
CA VAL A 99 18.16 1.06 -15.61
C VAL A 99 19.29 1.03 -16.65
N ALA A 100 19.35 -0.02 -17.48
CA ALA A 100 20.34 -0.16 -18.54
C ALA A 100 20.16 0.87 -19.68
N GLU A 101 18.94 1.35 -19.92
CA GLU A 101 18.66 2.46 -20.85
C GLU A 101 19.21 3.81 -20.34
N GLY A 102 19.46 3.92 -19.04
CA GLY A 102 20.15 5.04 -18.40
C GLY A 102 19.22 6.06 -17.75
N GLN A 103 19.83 7.06 -17.10
CA GLN A 103 19.13 7.96 -16.19
C GLN A 103 17.96 8.72 -16.84
N ALA A 104 18.09 9.13 -18.11
CA ALA A 104 17.01 9.83 -18.80
C ALA A 104 15.77 8.96 -18.99
N ALA A 105 15.93 7.65 -19.21
CA ALA A 105 14.82 6.71 -19.31
C ALA A 105 14.17 6.49 -17.95
N VAL A 106 14.98 6.34 -16.89
CA VAL A 106 14.49 6.24 -15.49
C VAL A 106 13.68 7.49 -15.10
N ASP A 107 14.18 8.69 -15.42
CA ASP A 107 13.50 9.96 -15.12
C ASP A 107 12.17 10.07 -15.88
N ALA A 108 12.16 9.66 -17.16
CA ALA A 108 10.94 9.61 -17.96
C ALA A 108 9.92 8.60 -17.41
N PHE A 109 10.38 7.42 -16.97
CA PHE A 109 9.54 6.43 -16.32
C PHE A 109 8.92 6.97 -15.02
N LYS A 110 9.70 7.62 -14.16
CA LYS A 110 9.20 8.23 -12.91
C LYS A 110 8.13 9.29 -13.18
N ALA A 111 8.33 10.12 -14.20
CA ALA A 111 7.33 11.11 -14.63
C ALA A 111 6.05 10.42 -15.16
N SER A 112 6.22 9.37 -15.96
CA SER A 112 5.11 8.56 -16.48
C SER A 112 4.31 7.90 -15.36
N LEU A 113 4.99 7.31 -14.37
CA LEU A 113 4.37 6.71 -13.18
C LEU A 113 3.64 7.75 -12.34
N ALA A 114 4.20 8.95 -12.15
CA ALA A 114 3.53 10.03 -11.43
C ALA A 114 2.23 10.47 -12.14
N ASN A 115 2.25 10.54 -13.47
CA ASN A 115 1.06 10.86 -14.26
C ASN A 115 0.01 9.74 -14.15
N PHE A 116 0.43 8.47 -14.24
CA PHE A 116 -0.45 7.32 -14.05
C PHE A 116 -1.11 7.33 -12.67
N ILE A 117 -0.34 7.54 -11.60
CA ILE A 117 -0.87 7.63 -10.23
C ILE A 117 -1.84 8.81 -10.12
N SER A 118 -1.49 9.97 -10.66
CA SER A 118 -2.38 11.14 -10.62
C SER A 118 -3.70 10.88 -11.32
N ASP A 119 -3.68 10.24 -12.49
CA ASP A 119 -4.89 9.90 -13.26
C ASP A 119 -5.74 8.84 -12.54
N ALA A 120 -5.10 7.80 -11.99
CA ALA A 120 -5.76 6.71 -11.26
C ALA A 120 -6.55 7.19 -10.04
N TYR A 121 -6.12 8.29 -9.39
CA TYR A 121 -6.80 8.91 -8.25
C TYR A 121 -7.58 10.18 -8.62
N GLY A 122 -7.68 10.52 -9.92
CA GLY A 122 -8.45 11.67 -10.39
C GLY A 122 -7.83 13.04 -10.07
N CYS A 123 -6.52 13.09 -9.84
CA CYS A 123 -5.79 14.28 -9.44
C CYS A 123 -5.21 15.09 -10.60
N SER A 124 -5.06 14.49 -11.77
CA SER A 124 -4.68 15.20 -12.98
C SER A 124 -5.91 15.60 -13.79
N THR A 125 -5.85 16.78 -14.44
CA THR A 125 -6.82 17.17 -15.47
C THR A 125 -6.51 16.52 -16.81
N ASP A 126 -5.27 16.07 -17.00
CA ASP A 126 -4.80 15.37 -18.17
C ASP A 126 -4.74 13.87 -17.88
N LEU A 127 -5.24 13.06 -18.82
CA LEU A 127 -5.22 11.61 -18.72
C LEU A 127 -3.81 11.07 -18.93
N TYR A 128 -3.50 9.96 -18.26
CA TYR A 128 -2.29 9.21 -18.57
C TYR A 128 -2.37 8.68 -20.02
N THR A 129 -1.34 8.97 -20.82
CA THR A 129 -1.29 8.64 -22.26
C THR A 129 -0.29 7.54 -22.60
N GLY A 130 0.31 6.91 -21.58
CA GLY A 130 1.22 5.79 -21.79
C GLY A 130 0.50 4.49 -22.11
N PRO A 131 1.25 3.36 -22.20
CA PRO A 131 0.69 2.04 -22.46
C PRO A 131 -0.33 1.65 -21.38
N THR A 132 -1.29 0.81 -21.74
CA THR A 132 -2.17 0.18 -20.74
C THR A 132 -1.33 -0.65 -19.76
N MET A 133 -1.86 -0.91 -18.56
CA MET A 133 -1.15 -1.77 -17.59
C MET A 133 -0.87 -3.16 -18.16
N GLN A 134 -1.78 -3.71 -18.96
CA GLN A 134 -1.55 -4.98 -19.65
C GLN A 134 -0.38 -4.92 -20.64
N GLU A 135 -0.30 -3.88 -21.47
CA GLU A 135 0.80 -3.73 -22.43
C GLU A 135 2.13 -3.43 -21.74
N ALA A 136 2.12 -2.63 -20.68
CA ALA A 136 3.32 -2.24 -19.94
C ALA A 136 3.99 -3.42 -19.22
N HIS A 137 3.18 -4.41 -18.79
CA HIS A 137 3.67 -5.57 -18.04
C HIS A 137 3.72 -6.86 -18.87
N ALA A 138 3.40 -6.78 -20.17
CA ALA A 138 3.39 -7.94 -21.06
C ALA A 138 4.76 -8.63 -21.14
N GLY A 139 4.79 -9.94 -20.91
CA GLY A 139 5.98 -10.77 -20.95
C GLY A 139 6.88 -10.67 -19.71
N LEU A 140 6.44 -9.98 -18.65
CA LEU A 140 7.15 -9.94 -17.38
C LEU A 140 6.86 -11.17 -16.51
N GLY A 141 5.70 -11.83 -16.71
CA GLY A 141 5.37 -13.04 -15.96
C GLY A 141 5.15 -12.81 -14.46
N ILE A 142 4.73 -11.60 -14.09
CA ILE A 142 4.50 -11.17 -12.70
C ILE A 142 3.52 -12.11 -12.01
N THR A 143 3.93 -12.69 -10.89
CA THR A 143 3.11 -13.56 -10.05
C THR A 143 2.28 -12.76 -9.06
N GLN A 144 1.23 -13.38 -8.49
CA GLN A 144 0.48 -12.78 -7.39
C GLN A 144 1.39 -12.41 -6.20
N MET A 145 2.40 -13.25 -5.91
CA MET A 145 3.33 -13.01 -4.81
C MET A 145 4.20 -11.77 -5.03
N GLU A 146 4.65 -11.55 -6.26
CA GLU A 146 5.41 -10.35 -6.63
C GLU A 146 4.53 -9.11 -6.60
N TYR A 147 3.28 -9.22 -7.07
CA TYR A 147 2.32 -8.14 -6.98
C TYR A 147 2.05 -7.74 -5.52
N ASP A 148 1.75 -8.70 -4.64
CA ASP A 148 1.49 -8.45 -3.23
C ASP A 148 2.72 -7.83 -2.53
N ALA A 149 3.92 -8.28 -2.89
CA ALA A 149 5.16 -7.68 -2.38
C ALA A 149 5.35 -6.24 -2.88
N PHE A 150 4.99 -5.96 -4.13
CA PHE A 150 5.05 -4.61 -4.68
C PHE A 150 4.04 -3.68 -3.99
N LEU A 151 2.84 -4.17 -3.66
CA LEU A 151 1.89 -3.43 -2.81
C LEU A 151 2.50 -3.13 -1.44
N GLY A 152 3.20 -4.10 -0.84
CA GLY A 152 3.94 -3.89 0.41
C GLY A 152 5.02 -2.80 0.30
N LEU A 153 5.73 -2.74 -0.82
CA LEU A 153 6.70 -1.68 -1.13
C LEU A 153 6.01 -0.31 -1.20
N ILE A 154 4.87 -0.21 -1.91
CA ILE A 154 4.09 1.03 -2.01
C ILE A 154 3.63 1.49 -0.62
N VAL A 155 3.07 0.59 0.20
CA VAL A 155 2.66 0.90 1.59
C VAL A 155 3.85 1.43 2.40
N GLY A 156 5.03 0.82 2.25
CA GLY A 156 6.26 1.29 2.89
C GLY A 156 6.64 2.72 2.47
N VAL A 157 6.57 3.03 1.18
CA VAL A 157 6.84 4.38 0.66
C VAL A 157 5.85 5.41 1.20
N LEU A 158 4.54 5.09 1.17
CA LEU A 158 3.50 6.00 1.66
C LEU A 158 3.63 6.23 3.17
N THR A 159 3.95 5.19 3.93
CA THR A 159 4.19 5.27 5.37
C THR A 159 5.39 6.17 5.68
N ASP A 160 6.50 6.00 4.97
CA ASP A 160 7.71 6.83 5.14
C ASP A 160 7.48 8.29 4.71
N ALA A 161 6.58 8.52 3.75
CA ALA A 161 6.12 9.85 3.37
C ALA A 161 5.17 10.50 4.40
N GLY A 162 4.80 9.77 5.46
CA GLY A 162 3.94 10.26 6.54
C GLY A 162 2.44 10.17 6.25
N VAL A 163 2.03 9.36 5.27
CA VAL A 163 0.61 9.10 5.01
C VAL A 163 0.04 8.26 6.17
N PRO A 164 -1.06 8.70 6.81
CA PRO A 164 -1.74 7.91 7.84
C PRO A 164 -2.22 6.56 7.33
N GLN A 165 -2.17 5.53 8.18
CA GLN A 165 -2.51 4.15 7.79
C GLN A 165 -3.98 3.98 7.38
N ASP A 166 -4.89 4.69 8.02
CA ASP A 166 -6.29 4.81 7.62
C ASP A 166 -6.40 5.35 6.19
N HIS A 167 -5.67 6.41 5.84
CA HIS A 167 -5.68 6.91 4.47
C HIS A 167 -5.08 5.90 3.48
N ILE A 168 -4.01 5.19 3.85
CA ILE A 168 -3.43 4.13 2.98
C ILE A 168 -4.49 3.05 2.68
N ASN A 169 -5.17 2.55 3.71
CA ASN A 169 -6.14 1.47 3.57
C ASN A 169 -7.45 1.90 2.91
N ASP A 170 -7.93 3.11 3.22
CA ASP A 170 -9.27 3.53 2.82
C ASP A 170 -9.26 4.33 1.50
N CYS A 171 -8.13 4.98 1.16
CA CYS A 171 -8.01 5.82 -0.03
C CYS A 171 -7.17 5.22 -1.15
N PHE A 172 -6.04 4.59 -0.84
CA PHE A 172 -5.09 4.12 -1.85
C PHE A 172 -5.26 2.63 -2.15
N ALA A 173 -5.43 1.80 -1.13
CA ALA A 173 -5.54 0.36 -1.30
C ALA A 173 -6.68 -0.08 -2.23
N PRO A 174 -7.91 0.47 -2.20
CA PRO A 174 -9.03 -0.07 -2.97
C PRO A 174 -8.77 -0.12 -4.49
N THR A 175 -8.10 0.90 -5.04
CA THR A 175 -7.72 0.93 -6.46
C THR A 175 -6.66 -0.13 -6.77
N LEU A 176 -5.65 -0.26 -5.90
CA LEU A 176 -4.52 -1.18 -6.09
C LEU A 176 -4.88 -2.64 -5.82
N THR A 177 -5.85 -2.92 -4.95
CA THR A 177 -6.30 -4.28 -4.64
C THR A 177 -7.52 -4.70 -5.45
N ASN A 178 -7.98 -3.87 -6.37
CA ASN A 178 -9.08 -4.22 -7.26
C ASN A 178 -8.67 -5.42 -8.13
N PRO A 179 -9.44 -6.52 -8.15
CA PRO A 179 -9.05 -7.73 -8.87
C PRO A 179 -9.00 -7.55 -10.39
N ASP A 180 -9.86 -6.70 -10.96
CA ASP A 180 -9.83 -6.42 -12.40
C ASP A 180 -8.57 -5.63 -12.76
N PHE A 181 -8.16 -4.68 -11.90
CA PHE A 181 -6.91 -3.95 -12.07
C PHE A 181 -5.70 -4.89 -11.94
N ALA A 182 -5.64 -5.69 -10.87
CA ALA A 182 -4.55 -6.64 -10.64
C ALA A 182 -4.42 -7.65 -11.78
N ALA A 183 -5.54 -8.12 -12.36
CA ALA A 183 -5.55 -9.01 -13.51
C ALA A 183 -4.91 -8.40 -14.77
N THR A 184 -4.82 -7.08 -14.88
CA THR A 184 -4.09 -6.42 -15.98
C THR A 184 -2.57 -6.41 -15.80
N ILE A 185 -2.05 -6.85 -14.66
CA ILE A 185 -0.61 -6.83 -14.34
C ILE A 185 -0.12 -8.26 -14.10
N ILE A 186 -0.86 -9.04 -13.33
CA ILE A 186 -0.49 -10.40 -12.95
C ILE A 186 -0.65 -11.34 -14.15
N GLY A 187 0.43 -12.08 -14.45
CA GLY A 187 0.46 -13.11 -15.48
C GLY A 187 0.50 -12.60 -16.92
N GLN A 188 0.75 -11.30 -17.13
CA GLN A 188 0.97 -10.72 -18.45
C GLN A 188 2.35 -11.09 -19.01
#